data_AF-A0A6P3BYX3-F1
#
_entry.id   AF-A0A6P3BYX3-F1
#
_cell.length_a   1.000
_cell.length_b   1.000
_cell.length_c   1.000
_cell.angle_alpha   90.00
_cell.angle_beta   90.00
_cell.angle_gamma   90.00
#
_symmetry.space_group_name_H-M   'P 1'
#
loop_
_entity.id
_entity.type
_entity.pdbx_description
1 polymer ?
#
loop_
_entity_poly.entity_id
_entity_poly.type
_entity_poly.pdbx_seq_one_letter_code
_entity_poly.pdbx_strand_id
1 'polypeptide(L)'
;MLAETASAFDPALHDRLFNGMAQLERNARDLQEAVMSIRMMPMDYVFSRFPRLVRDLAGKLGKQVELVTFGQATELDKSLIERIIDPLTHLVRNSLDHGIETVDKRVAAGKDAVGQLVLSAAHHGGNIVIEVSDDGAGLNRERILAKAAKQGMQVSDNISDDEVWQLIFAPGFSTAETVTDVSGRGVGMDVVKRNIQSMGGHVEITSVAGRGTTTRIVLPLTLAILDGMSVKVGNEIFILPLNFVMESLQPSNDDIYTVGNGERVVRVRGEYLPLVALHEVFSVEDARTDPTQGIVTIMETEGRRFAMLIDELVGQQQVVVKNLETNYRKVHGISAATILGDGSVALIVDVAALNRETRAMHGARAGAELAMF
;
A
#
# COMPACT_ATOMS: atom_id res chain seq x y z
N MET A 1 -0.56 -20.44 18.30
CA MET A 1 -1.17 -21.19 19.44
C MET A 1 -0.98 -22.70 19.34
N LEU A 2 -1.88 -23.53 18.78
CA LEU A 2 -1.69 -25.00 18.84
C LEU A 2 -0.43 -25.51 18.13
N ALA A 3 -0.12 -24.96 16.94
CA ALA A 3 1.12 -25.29 16.21
C ALA A 3 2.38 -24.86 16.98
N GLU A 4 2.30 -23.73 17.66
CA GLU A 4 3.38 -23.14 18.46
C GLU A 4 3.62 -23.96 19.74
N THR A 5 2.56 -24.36 20.44
CA THR A 5 2.64 -25.29 21.57
C THR A 5 3.18 -26.64 21.12
N ALA A 6 2.78 -27.13 19.94
CA ALA A 6 3.28 -28.39 19.38
C ALA A 6 4.77 -28.30 19.00
N SER A 7 5.28 -27.12 18.62
CA SER A 7 6.67 -26.93 18.22
C SER A 7 7.69 -27.15 19.35
N ALA A 8 7.25 -27.13 20.62
CA ALA A 8 8.08 -27.44 21.77
C ALA A 8 8.36 -28.95 21.96
N PHE A 9 7.70 -29.81 21.18
CA PHE A 9 7.85 -31.27 21.25
C PHE A 9 8.75 -31.80 20.14
N ASP A 10 9.54 -32.83 20.45
CA ASP A 10 10.37 -33.53 19.45
C ASP A 10 9.47 -34.20 18.39
N PRO A 11 9.60 -33.82 17.10
CA PRO A 11 8.83 -34.40 16.00
C PRO A 11 8.98 -35.91 15.85
N ALA A 12 10.17 -36.47 16.12
CA ALA A 12 10.42 -37.90 15.97
C ALA A 12 9.68 -38.74 17.01
N LEU A 13 9.46 -38.16 18.20
CA LEU A 13 8.77 -38.83 19.31
C LEU A 13 7.25 -38.61 19.28
N HIS A 14 6.77 -37.58 18.58
CA HIS A 14 5.36 -37.14 18.62
C HIS A 14 4.70 -37.09 17.23
N ASP A 15 5.10 -37.96 16.30
CA ASP A 15 4.60 -37.99 14.91
C ASP A 15 3.06 -37.94 14.79
N ARG A 16 2.31 -38.66 15.64
CA ARG A 16 0.84 -38.61 15.64
C ARG A 16 0.27 -37.23 15.95
N LEU A 17 0.91 -36.47 16.84
CA LEU A 17 0.50 -35.11 17.18
C LEU A 17 0.69 -34.19 15.97
N PHE A 18 1.86 -34.23 15.34
CA PHE A 18 2.16 -33.41 14.16
C PHE A 18 1.25 -33.75 12.97
N ASN A 19 0.99 -35.03 12.72
CA ASN A 19 0.03 -35.45 11.69
C ASN A 19 -1.41 -34.97 11.98
N GLY A 20 -1.84 -35.06 13.24
CA GLY A 20 -3.13 -34.53 13.67
C GLY A 20 -3.24 -33.01 13.53
N MET A 21 -2.17 -32.29 13.88
CA MET A 21 -2.07 -30.84 13.71
C MET A 21 -2.14 -30.42 12.23
N ALA A 22 -1.40 -31.11 11.35
CA ALA A 22 -1.46 -30.85 9.92
C ALA A 22 -2.83 -31.15 9.32
N GLN A 23 -3.53 -32.18 9.81
CA GLN A 23 -4.90 -32.48 9.40
C GLN A 23 -5.90 -31.42 9.88
N LEU A 24 -5.75 -30.95 11.12
CA LEU A 24 -6.57 -29.87 11.66
C LEU A 24 -6.37 -28.58 10.86
N GLU A 25 -5.12 -28.23 10.53
CA GLU A 25 -4.78 -27.07 9.71
C GLU A 25 -5.43 -27.13 8.32
N ARG A 26 -5.36 -28.30 7.65
CA ARG A 26 -6.05 -28.51 6.37
C ARG A 26 -7.57 -28.33 6.50
N ASN A 27 -8.19 -28.99 7.48
CA ASN A 27 -9.64 -28.88 7.68
C ASN A 27 -10.07 -27.44 8.03
N ALA A 28 -9.27 -26.72 8.81
CA ALA A 28 -9.51 -25.33 9.15
C ALA A 28 -9.43 -24.42 7.92
N ARG A 29 -8.46 -24.67 7.03
CA ARG A 29 -8.35 -23.97 5.73
C ARG A 29 -9.54 -24.26 4.82
N ASP A 30 -9.96 -25.51 4.69
CA ASP A 30 -11.13 -25.89 3.89
C ASP A 30 -12.41 -25.21 4.43
N LEU A 31 -12.57 -25.18 5.76
CA LEU A 31 -13.69 -24.48 6.40
C LEU A 31 -13.63 -22.97 6.15
N GLN A 32 -12.45 -22.37 6.22
CA GLN A 32 -12.26 -20.95 5.93
C GLN A 32 -12.62 -20.63 4.47
N GLU A 33 -12.16 -21.43 3.51
CA GLU A 33 -12.48 -21.27 2.09
C GLU A 33 -14.00 -21.38 1.84
N ALA A 34 -14.66 -22.36 2.45
CA ALA A 34 -16.12 -22.53 2.37
C ALA A 34 -16.90 -21.37 3.02
N VAL A 35 -16.41 -20.82 4.14
CA VAL A 35 -17.04 -19.64 4.77
C VAL A 35 -16.85 -18.39 3.92
N MET A 36 -15.66 -18.23 3.31
CA MET A 36 -15.39 -17.11 2.42
C MET A 36 -16.30 -17.16 1.19
N SER A 37 -16.51 -18.34 0.59
CA SER A 37 -17.38 -18.49 -0.60
C SER A 37 -18.82 -18.05 -0.33
N ILE A 38 -19.34 -18.18 0.90
CA ILE A 38 -20.69 -17.72 1.28
C ILE A 38 -20.81 -16.19 1.21
N ARG A 39 -19.72 -15.44 1.40
CA ARG A 39 -19.72 -13.96 1.36
C ARG A 39 -19.42 -13.39 -0.03
N MET A 40 -19.09 -14.24 -0.99
CA MET A 40 -18.71 -13.81 -2.33
C MET A 40 -19.92 -13.23 -3.07
N MET A 41 -19.67 -12.16 -3.82
CA MET A 41 -20.66 -11.52 -4.69
C MET A 41 -20.04 -11.29 -6.07
N PRO A 42 -20.81 -11.35 -7.16
CA PRO A 42 -20.29 -11.14 -8.49
C PRO A 42 -19.89 -9.68 -8.74
N MET A 43 -18.83 -9.48 -9.54
CA MET A 43 -18.35 -8.16 -9.96
C MET A 43 -19.37 -7.35 -10.75
N ASP A 44 -20.43 -7.98 -11.28
CA ASP A 44 -21.55 -7.31 -11.95
C ASP A 44 -22.22 -6.22 -11.08
N TYR A 45 -22.25 -6.39 -9.75
CA TYR A 45 -22.76 -5.37 -8.82
C TYR A 45 -22.02 -4.02 -8.92
N VAL A 46 -20.75 -4.08 -9.34
CA VAL A 46 -19.88 -2.93 -9.56
C VAL A 46 -19.93 -2.51 -11.03
N PHE A 47 -19.73 -3.45 -11.95
CA PHE A 47 -19.66 -3.18 -13.40
C PHE A 47 -20.94 -2.60 -13.98
N SER A 48 -22.11 -3.04 -13.52
CA SER A 48 -23.42 -2.54 -13.97
C SER A 48 -23.66 -1.04 -13.75
N ARG A 49 -22.86 -0.38 -12.90
CA ARG A 49 -22.96 1.07 -12.62
C ARG A 49 -22.23 1.93 -13.63
N PHE A 50 -21.21 1.38 -14.29
CA PHE A 50 -20.32 2.13 -15.18
C PHE A 50 -20.91 2.53 -16.53
N PRO A 51 -21.80 1.76 -17.21
CA PRO A 51 -22.34 2.17 -18.50
C PRO A 51 -22.98 3.56 -18.49
N ARG A 52 -23.72 3.89 -17.42
CA ARG A 52 -24.34 5.22 -17.27
C ARG A 52 -23.30 6.30 -16.98
N LEU A 53 -22.37 6.03 -16.05
CA LEU A 53 -21.31 6.98 -15.71
C LEU A 53 -20.45 7.33 -16.92
N VAL A 54 -20.04 6.32 -17.70
CA VAL A 54 -19.23 6.48 -18.91
C VAL A 54 -19.98 7.30 -19.94
N ARG A 55 -21.25 6.99 -20.21
CA ARG A 55 -22.09 7.75 -21.16
C ARG A 55 -22.24 9.22 -20.75
N ASP A 56 -22.57 9.47 -19.49
CA ASP A 56 -22.81 10.83 -18.98
C ASP A 56 -21.52 11.67 -19.03
N LEU A 57 -20.38 11.08 -18.67
CA LEU A 57 -19.09 11.79 -18.66
C LEU A 57 -18.52 11.97 -20.07
N ALA A 58 -18.58 10.94 -20.93
CA ALA A 58 -18.16 11.04 -22.33
C ALA A 58 -18.94 12.15 -23.06
N GLY A 59 -20.26 12.23 -22.84
CA GLY A 59 -21.09 13.30 -23.39
C GLY A 59 -20.67 14.70 -22.94
N LYS A 60 -20.36 14.89 -21.64
CA LYS A 60 -19.86 16.17 -21.10
C LYS A 60 -18.51 16.58 -21.66
N LEU A 61 -17.65 15.60 -21.98
CA LEU A 61 -16.30 15.83 -22.49
C LEU A 61 -16.23 15.91 -24.02
N GLY A 62 -17.35 15.69 -24.73
CA GLY A 62 -17.38 15.65 -26.19
C GLY A 62 -16.60 14.47 -26.78
N LYS A 63 -16.59 13.32 -26.08
CA LYS A 63 -15.91 12.09 -26.49
C LYS A 63 -16.94 11.01 -26.84
N GLN A 64 -16.60 10.13 -27.77
CA GLN A 64 -17.38 8.93 -28.07
C GLN A 64 -16.63 7.73 -27.51
N VAL A 65 -17.26 6.97 -26.61
CA VAL A 65 -16.63 5.86 -25.91
C VAL A 65 -17.57 4.67 -25.81
N GLU A 66 -17.06 3.49 -26.13
CA GLU A 66 -17.70 2.20 -25.87
C GLU A 66 -17.09 1.56 -24.62
N LEU A 67 -17.94 1.15 -23.69
CA LEU A 67 -17.53 0.39 -22.51
C LEU A 67 -17.70 -1.11 -22.78
N VAL A 68 -16.62 -1.87 -22.65
CA VAL A 68 -16.62 -3.33 -22.74
C VAL A 68 -16.29 -3.91 -21.37
N THR A 69 -17.03 -4.92 -20.93
CA THR A 69 -16.82 -5.56 -19.63
C THR A 69 -16.58 -7.05 -19.76
N PHE A 70 -15.56 -7.58 -19.10
CA PHE A 70 -15.24 -9.00 -19.04
C PHE A 70 -15.22 -9.50 -17.59
N GLY A 71 -15.66 -10.73 -17.36
CA GLY A 71 -15.61 -11.34 -16.03
C GLY A 71 -16.60 -10.74 -15.03
N GLN A 72 -17.78 -10.32 -15.48
CA GLN A 72 -18.87 -9.86 -14.60
C GLN A 72 -19.28 -10.91 -13.56
N ALA A 73 -19.15 -12.20 -13.92
CA ALA A 73 -19.46 -13.33 -13.04
C ALA A 73 -18.34 -13.65 -12.03
N THR A 74 -17.16 -13.04 -12.17
CA THR A 74 -16.05 -13.22 -11.22
C THR A 74 -16.49 -12.75 -9.84
N GLU A 75 -16.35 -13.61 -8.84
CA GLU A 75 -16.83 -13.32 -7.50
C GLU A 75 -15.75 -12.72 -6.62
N LEU A 76 -16.12 -11.75 -5.77
CA LEU A 76 -15.26 -11.02 -4.82
C LEU A 76 -16.00 -10.86 -3.48
N ASP A 77 -15.25 -10.80 -2.36
CA ASP A 77 -15.84 -10.57 -1.04
C ASP A 77 -16.66 -9.26 -1.01
N LYS A 78 -17.86 -9.32 -0.41
CA LYS A 78 -18.76 -8.15 -0.33
C LYS A 78 -18.09 -6.88 0.22
N SER A 79 -17.25 -6.99 1.24
CA SER A 79 -16.56 -5.84 1.82
C SER A 79 -15.53 -5.23 0.87
N LEU A 80 -14.87 -6.05 0.05
CA LEU A 80 -13.98 -5.60 -1.01
C LEU A 80 -14.77 -4.95 -2.15
N ILE A 81 -15.93 -5.49 -2.52
CA ILE A 81 -16.85 -4.87 -3.50
C ILE A 81 -17.23 -3.45 -3.08
N GLU A 82 -17.59 -3.24 -1.82
CA GLU A 82 -18.00 -1.91 -1.34
C GLU A 82 -16.85 -0.90 -1.39
N ARG A 83 -15.62 -1.37 -1.11
CA ARG A 83 -14.41 -0.52 -1.07
C ARG A 83 -13.77 -0.28 -2.45
N ILE A 84 -13.95 -1.18 -3.42
CA ILE A 84 -13.32 -1.08 -4.75
C ILE A 84 -14.05 -0.11 -5.70
N ILE A 85 -15.32 0.22 -5.41
CA ILE A 85 -16.13 1.12 -6.24
C ILE A 85 -15.46 2.48 -6.42
N ASP A 86 -14.98 3.09 -5.34
CA ASP A 86 -14.38 4.42 -5.38
C ASP A 86 -13.06 4.45 -6.20
N PRO A 87 -12.08 3.55 -5.94
CA PRO A 87 -10.90 3.40 -6.80
C PRO A 87 -11.24 3.20 -8.28
N LEU A 88 -12.14 2.27 -8.63
CA LEU A 88 -12.51 2.01 -10.02
C LEU A 88 -13.19 3.21 -10.68
N THR A 89 -14.04 3.92 -9.93
CA THR A 89 -14.67 5.16 -10.41
C THR A 89 -13.64 6.21 -10.77
N HIS A 90 -12.58 6.32 -9.98
CA HIS A 90 -11.50 7.25 -10.27
C HIS A 90 -10.69 6.83 -11.51
N LEU A 91 -10.34 5.54 -11.65
CA LEU A 91 -9.61 5.04 -12.82
C LEU A 91 -10.40 5.19 -14.12
N VAL A 92 -11.71 4.87 -14.09
CA VAL A 92 -12.62 5.07 -15.23
C VAL A 92 -12.68 6.55 -15.60
N ARG A 93 -12.80 7.45 -14.61
CA ARG A 93 -12.79 8.88 -14.85
C ARG A 93 -11.47 9.34 -15.49
N ASN A 94 -10.32 8.92 -14.98
CA ASN A 94 -9.02 9.29 -15.55
C ASN A 94 -8.86 8.82 -16.99
N SER A 95 -9.34 7.61 -17.29
CA SER A 95 -9.38 7.07 -18.66
C SER A 95 -10.23 7.96 -19.57
N LEU A 96 -11.37 8.45 -19.08
CA LEU A 96 -12.28 9.31 -19.84
C LEU A 96 -11.81 10.76 -19.94
N ASP A 97 -11.22 11.34 -18.90
CA ASP A 97 -10.77 12.74 -18.86
C ASP A 97 -9.45 12.92 -19.60
N HIS A 98 -8.47 12.05 -19.32
CA HIS A 98 -7.08 12.21 -19.75
C HIS A 98 -6.59 11.13 -20.72
N GLY A 99 -7.11 9.91 -20.66
CA GLY A 99 -6.71 8.81 -21.53
C GLY A 99 -7.23 8.95 -22.96
N ILE A 100 -8.54 8.79 -23.14
CA ILE A 100 -9.22 8.79 -24.43
C ILE A 100 -9.25 10.21 -25.01
N GLU A 101 -8.84 10.36 -26.26
CA GLU A 101 -8.82 11.65 -26.96
C GLU A 101 -10.21 12.05 -27.51
N THR A 102 -10.38 13.30 -27.94
CA THR A 102 -11.59 13.71 -28.66
C THR A 102 -11.64 13.06 -30.05
N VAL A 103 -12.85 12.96 -30.63
CA VAL A 103 -13.07 12.31 -31.94
C VAL A 103 -12.11 12.85 -33.00
N ASP A 104 -11.99 14.18 -33.12
CA ASP A 104 -11.11 14.82 -34.10
C ASP A 104 -9.64 14.43 -33.91
N LYS A 105 -9.17 14.36 -32.65
CA LYS A 105 -7.79 13.98 -32.33
C LYS A 105 -7.53 12.51 -32.62
N ARG A 106 -8.51 11.63 -32.37
CA ARG A 106 -8.40 10.20 -32.67
C ARG A 106 -8.30 9.95 -34.16
N VAL A 107 -9.18 10.56 -34.95
CA VAL A 107 -9.16 10.46 -36.42
C VAL A 107 -7.86 11.03 -36.98
N ALA A 108 -7.39 12.17 -36.47
CA ALA A 108 -6.11 12.75 -36.87
C ALA A 108 -4.90 11.84 -36.55
N ALA A 109 -4.99 11.03 -35.48
CA ALA A 109 -4.00 10.03 -35.10
C ALA A 109 -4.19 8.68 -35.82
N GLY A 110 -5.16 8.54 -36.72
CA GLY A 110 -5.46 7.31 -37.44
C GLY A 110 -6.14 6.21 -36.62
N LYS A 111 -6.74 6.57 -35.48
CA LYS A 111 -7.51 5.67 -34.61
C LYS A 111 -9.00 5.68 -34.95
N ASP A 112 -9.73 4.68 -34.43
CA ASP A 112 -11.19 4.68 -34.48
C ASP A 112 -11.77 5.93 -33.78
N ALA A 113 -12.83 6.50 -34.34
CA ALA A 113 -13.52 7.66 -33.78
C ALA A 113 -14.11 7.38 -32.38
N VAL A 114 -14.54 6.14 -32.15
CA VAL A 114 -15.05 5.64 -30.87
C VAL A 114 -13.87 5.06 -30.08
N GLY A 115 -13.61 5.64 -28.91
CA GLY A 115 -12.64 5.09 -27.96
C GLY A 115 -13.18 3.86 -27.25
N GLN A 116 -12.29 2.94 -26.88
CA GLN A 116 -12.65 1.74 -26.12
C GLN A 116 -12.15 1.87 -24.69
N LEU A 117 -13.06 1.64 -23.74
CA LEU A 117 -12.75 1.46 -22.32
C LEU A 117 -13.14 0.04 -21.92
N VAL A 118 -12.18 -0.73 -21.40
CA VAL A 118 -12.35 -2.12 -21.00
C VAL A 118 -12.23 -2.24 -19.48
N LEU A 119 -13.22 -2.87 -18.86
CA LEU A 119 -13.15 -3.33 -17.47
C LEU A 119 -13.10 -4.85 -17.45
N SER A 120 -12.06 -5.44 -16.88
CA SER A 120 -11.94 -6.89 -16.75
C SER A 120 -11.78 -7.29 -15.28
N ALA A 121 -12.27 -8.46 -14.92
CA ALA A 121 -12.01 -9.08 -13.63
C ALA A 121 -11.79 -10.59 -13.79
N ALA A 122 -10.71 -11.12 -13.24
CA ALA A 122 -10.38 -12.54 -13.32
C ALA A 122 -9.71 -13.04 -12.04
N HIS A 123 -9.89 -14.33 -11.73
CA HIS A 123 -9.11 -15.00 -10.69
C HIS A 123 -7.76 -15.45 -11.27
N HIS A 124 -6.67 -15.09 -10.60
CA HIS A 124 -5.33 -15.49 -10.98
C HIS A 124 -4.48 -15.78 -9.74
N GLY A 125 -4.04 -17.03 -9.58
CA GLY A 125 -3.10 -17.42 -8.51
C GLY A 125 -3.58 -17.13 -7.09
N GLY A 126 -4.88 -17.31 -6.80
CA GLY A 126 -5.47 -17.01 -5.48
C GLY A 126 -5.75 -15.53 -5.22
N ASN A 127 -5.53 -14.67 -6.23
CA ASN A 127 -5.88 -13.26 -6.20
C ASN A 127 -6.99 -12.96 -7.21
N ILE A 128 -7.67 -11.84 -7.00
CA ILE A 128 -8.53 -11.22 -8.02
C ILE A 128 -7.74 -10.11 -8.69
N VAL A 129 -7.63 -10.22 -10.01
CA VAL A 129 -7.04 -9.21 -10.88
C VAL A 129 -8.18 -8.44 -11.53
N ILE A 130 -8.21 -7.13 -11.32
CA ILE A 130 -9.17 -6.21 -11.92
C ILE A 130 -8.39 -5.23 -12.79
N GLU A 131 -8.73 -5.11 -14.07
CA GLU A 131 -8.04 -4.22 -14.99
C GLU A 131 -8.98 -3.17 -15.55
N VAL A 132 -8.47 -1.94 -15.63
CA VAL A 132 -9.08 -0.81 -16.32
C VAL A 132 -8.15 -0.45 -17.47
N SER A 133 -8.59 -0.70 -18.70
CA SER A 133 -7.79 -0.45 -19.90
C SER A 133 -8.48 0.50 -20.85
N ASP A 134 -7.74 1.47 -21.38
CA ASP A 134 -8.21 2.34 -22.47
C ASP A 134 -7.31 2.21 -23.70
N ASP A 135 -7.83 2.59 -24.86
CA ASP A 135 -7.10 2.69 -26.13
C ASP A 135 -6.67 4.15 -26.46
N GLY A 136 -6.51 4.95 -25.41
CA GLY A 136 -6.26 6.39 -25.48
C GLY A 136 -4.83 6.75 -25.89
N ALA A 137 -4.44 7.98 -25.57
CA ALA A 137 -3.13 8.51 -25.95
C ALA A 137 -1.95 7.85 -25.21
N GLY A 138 -2.22 7.08 -24.15
CA GLY A 138 -1.21 6.62 -23.21
C GLY A 138 -0.66 7.75 -22.34
N LEU A 139 0.22 7.38 -21.41
CA LEU A 139 0.87 8.31 -20.51
C LEU A 139 2.01 9.06 -21.20
N ASN A 140 2.13 10.35 -20.93
CA ASN A 140 3.20 11.18 -21.47
C ASN A 140 4.39 11.19 -20.50
N ARG A 141 5.41 10.40 -20.83
CA ARG A 141 6.66 10.26 -20.06
C ARG A 141 7.32 11.60 -19.75
N GLU A 142 7.52 12.44 -20.77
CA GLU A 142 8.19 13.73 -20.63
C GLU A 142 7.44 14.69 -19.69
N ARG A 143 6.11 14.73 -19.78
CA ARG A 143 5.29 15.57 -18.89
C ARG A 143 5.34 15.09 -17.44
N ILE A 144 5.39 13.78 -17.21
CA ILE A 144 5.53 13.19 -15.87
C ILE A 144 6.89 13.54 -15.27
N LEU A 145 7.98 13.34 -16.03
CA LEU A 145 9.34 13.68 -15.60
C LEU A 145 9.50 15.17 -15.33
N ALA A 146 9.01 16.03 -16.23
CA ALA A 146 9.06 17.47 -16.05
C ALA A 146 8.28 17.93 -14.81
N LYS A 147 7.18 17.23 -14.47
CA LYS A 147 6.41 17.50 -13.26
C LYS A 147 7.10 17.01 -11.99
N ALA A 148 7.69 15.82 -12.03
CA ALA A 148 8.48 15.28 -10.93
C ALA A 148 9.64 16.21 -10.58
N ALA A 149 10.36 16.72 -11.60
CA ALA A 149 11.43 17.69 -11.43
C ALA A 149 10.94 19.00 -10.78
N LYS A 150 9.78 19.53 -11.21
CA LYS A 150 9.18 20.73 -10.60
C LYS A 150 8.77 20.54 -9.14
N GLN A 151 8.43 19.31 -8.74
CA GLN A 151 8.10 18.96 -7.35
C GLN A 151 9.34 18.62 -6.51
N GLY A 152 10.55 18.76 -7.07
CA GLY A 152 11.81 18.47 -6.36
C GLY A 152 12.06 16.98 -6.14
N MET A 153 11.38 16.10 -6.90
CA MET A 153 11.68 14.67 -6.87
C MET A 153 12.98 14.42 -7.63
N GLN A 154 13.95 13.78 -6.97
CA GLN A 154 15.16 13.31 -7.64
C GLN A 154 14.81 12.08 -8.47
N VAL A 155 15.01 12.18 -9.78
CA VAL A 155 14.77 11.10 -10.73
C VAL A 155 16.08 10.78 -11.43
N SER A 156 16.42 9.50 -11.53
CA SER A 156 17.60 9.03 -12.27
C SER A 156 17.44 9.31 -13.76
N ASP A 157 18.54 9.68 -14.44
CA ASP A 157 18.55 9.90 -15.89
C ASP A 157 18.18 8.62 -16.69
N ASN A 158 18.38 7.44 -16.10
CA ASN A 158 18.12 6.13 -16.72
C ASN A 158 16.87 5.43 -16.15
N ILE A 159 15.90 6.19 -15.60
CA ILE A 159 14.66 5.62 -15.06
C ILE A 159 13.87 4.85 -16.13
N SER A 160 13.42 3.64 -15.79
CA SER A 160 12.57 2.83 -16.66
C SER A 160 11.16 3.40 -16.78
N ASP A 161 10.44 3.06 -17.86
CA ASP A 161 9.08 3.55 -18.05
C ASP A 161 8.15 3.12 -16.91
N ASP A 162 8.29 1.89 -16.42
CA ASP A 162 7.50 1.37 -15.31
C ASP A 162 7.70 2.20 -14.03
N GLU A 163 8.95 2.55 -13.71
CA GLU A 163 9.26 3.44 -12.58
C GLU A 163 8.71 4.86 -12.79
N VAL A 164 8.70 5.37 -14.03
CA VAL A 164 8.09 6.66 -14.36
C VAL A 164 6.59 6.64 -14.10
N TRP A 165 5.89 5.57 -14.48
CA TRP A 165 4.45 5.46 -14.24
C TRP A 165 4.12 5.41 -12.75
N GLN A 166 4.98 4.79 -11.94
CA GLN A 166 4.80 4.74 -10.48
C GLN A 166 4.86 6.13 -9.82
N LEU A 167 5.51 7.11 -10.43
CA LEU A 167 5.53 8.50 -9.92
C LEU A 167 4.12 9.12 -9.87
N ILE A 168 3.17 8.64 -10.68
CA ILE A 168 1.77 9.10 -10.67
C ILE A 168 1.10 8.89 -9.32
N PHE A 169 1.56 7.89 -8.56
CA PHE A 169 1.02 7.60 -7.24
C PHE A 169 1.65 8.41 -6.11
N ALA A 170 2.64 9.28 -6.40
CA ALA A 170 3.27 10.09 -5.38
C ALA A 170 2.26 11.09 -4.77
N PRO A 171 2.34 11.38 -3.46
CA PRO A 171 1.43 12.33 -2.81
C PRO A 171 1.45 13.69 -3.50
N GLY A 172 0.28 14.21 -3.87
CA GLY A 172 0.16 15.50 -4.55
C GLY A 172 0.60 15.49 -6.03
N PHE A 173 0.81 14.31 -6.63
CA PHE A 173 1.14 14.17 -8.05
C PHE A 173 -0.12 14.30 -8.94
N SER A 174 -0.63 15.53 -9.04
CA SER A 174 -1.66 16.01 -9.96
C SER A 174 -1.19 16.46 -11.34
N THR A 175 -1.25 15.74 -12.47
CA THR A 175 -0.85 16.34 -13.78
C THR A 175 -1.70 17.53 -14.25
N ALA A 176 -2.85 17.79 -13.63
CA ALA A 176 -3.73 18.92 -13.95
C ALA A 176 -3.07 20.29 -13.64
N GLU A 177 -3.23 21.25 -14.55
CA GLU A 177 -2.79 22.65 -14.40
C GLU A 177 -3.85 23.53 -13.70
N THR A 178 -5.12 23.10 -13.71
CA THR A 178 -6.25 23.81 -13.10
C THR A 178 -7.06 22.88 -12.20
N VAL A 179 -7.49 23.38 -11.04
CA VAL A 179 -8.43 22.69 -10.16
C VAL A 179 -9.82 22.81 -10.77
N THR A 180 -10.29 21.78 -11.46
CA THR A 180 -11.66 21.73 -11.98
C THR A 180 -12.65 21.38 -10.87
N ASP A 181 -13.84 21.99 -10.88
CA ASP A 181 -14.93 21.76 -9.90
C ASP A 181 -15.34 20.29 -9.72
N VAL A 182 -15.00 19.43 -10.69
CA VAL A 182 -15.27 17.99 -10.68
C VAL A 182 -14.27 17.19 -9.79
N SER A 183 -13.16 17.81 -9.38
CA SER A 183 -12.08 17.25 -8.53
C SER A 183 -12.16 17.67 -7.05
N GLY A 184 -13.23 18.36 -6.65
CA GLY A 184 -13.41 19.02 -5.34
C GLY A 184 -13.49 18.13 -4.09
N ARG A 185 -12.94 16.91 -4.10
CA ARG A 185 -12.76 16.07 -2.89
C ARG A 185 -11.32 15.61 -2.63
N GLY A 186 -10.33 16.11 -3.40
CA GLY A 186 -8.93 15.77 -3.14
C GLY A 186 -8.58 14.31 -3.39
N VAL A 187 -9.24 13.66 -4.36
CA VAL A 187 -8.96 12.27 -4.73
C VAL A 187 -7.93 12.29 -5.86
N GLY A 188 -6.66 12.14 -5.52
CA GLY A 188 -5.58 11.88 -6.47
C GLY A 188 -5.32 10.38 -6.62
N MET A 189 -4.42 10.02 -7.53
CA MET A 189 -3.96 8.64 -7.68
C MET A 189 -3.29 8.10 -6.42
N ASP A 190 -2.74 8.97 -5.57
CA ASP A 190 -2.23 8.64 -4.24
C ASP A 190 -3.32 8.10 -3.29
N VAL A 191 -4.56 8.61 -3.40
CA VAL A 191 -5.72 8.09 -2.65
C VAL A 191 -6.14 6.73 -3.20
N VAL A 192 -6.13 6.56 -4.52
CA VAL A 192 -6.41 5.26 -5.16
C VAL A 192 -5.43 4.19 -4.67
N LYS A 193 -4.12 4.48 -4.68
CA LYS A 193 -3.09 3.56 -4.19
C LYS A 193 -3.29 3.22 -2.72
N ARG A 194 -3.51 4.20 -1.85
CA ARG A 194 -3.76 3.98 -0.42
C ARG A 194 -5.01 3.13 -0.17
N ASN A 195 -6.10 3.39 -0.89
CA ASN A 195 -7.32 2.60 -0.78
C ASN A 195 -7.07 1.14 -1.17
N ILE A 196 -6.34 0.89 -2.25
CA ILE A 196 -5.98 -0.47 -2.70
C ILE A 196 -5.05 -1.16 -1.69
N GLN A 197 -4.02 -0.46 -1.19
CA GLN A 197 -3.12 -0.99 -0.16
C GLN A 197 -3.86 -1.33 1.14
N SER A 198 -4.83 -0.50 1.55
CA SER A 198 -5.66 -0.79 2.73
C SER A 198 -6.57 -2.00 2.57
N MET A 199 -6.76 -2.50 1.34
CA MET A 199 -7.44 -3.76 1.04
C MET A 199 -6.48 -4.95 0.99
N GLY A 200 -5.19 -4.75 1.30
CA GLY A 200 -4.14 -5.77 1.15
C GLY A 200 -3.71 -6.01 -0.29
N GLY A 201 -4.11 -5.12 -1.21
CA GLY A 201 -3.80 -5.24 -2.63
C GLY A 201 -2.64 -4.35 -3.08
N HIS A 202 -2.30 -4.50 -4.35
CA HIS A 202 -1.37 -3.61 -5.04
C HIS A 202 -1.94 -3.15 -6.38
N VAL A 203 -1.35 -2.09 -6.92
CA VAL A 203 -1.77 -1.48 -8.18
C VAL A 203 -0.55 -1.24 -9.07
N GLU A 204 -0.69 -1.60 -10.34
CA GLU A 204 0.33 -1.49 -11.37
C GLU A 204 -0.26 -0.70 -12.55
N ILE A 205 0.60 0.02 -13.26
CA ILE A 205 0.22 0.74 -14.47
C ILE A 205 1.18 0.33 -15.58
N THR A 206 0.62 -0.07 -16.70
CA THR A 206 1.35 -0.23 -17.96
C THR A 206 0.75 0.73 -18.98
N SER A 207 1.59 1.40 -19.75
CA SER A 207 1.13 2.38 -20.73
C SER A 207 2.04 2.42 -21.94
N VAL A 208 1.45 2.56 -23.12
CA VAL A 208 2.18 2.71 -24.37
C VAL A 208 1.63 3.93 -25.10
N ALA A 209 2.52 4.88 -25.40
CA ALA A 209 2.15 6.11 -26.09
C ALA A 209 1.42 5.80 -27.41
N GLY A 210 0.28 6.44 -27.62
CA GLY A 210 -0.60 6.25 -28.76
C GLY A 210 -1.38 4.93 -28.78
N ARG A 211 -1.21 4.02 -27.80
CA ARG A 211 -1.98 2.77 -27.70
C ARG A 211 -2.87 2.66 -26.47
N GLY A 212 -2.62 3.49 -25.46
CA GLY A 212 -3.47 3.60 -24.28
C GLY A 212 -2.78 3.16 -23.00
N THR A 213 -3.57 2.97 -21.96
CA THR A 213 -3.09 2.66 -20.61
C THR A 213 -3.91 1.53 -20.01
N THR A 214 -3.24 0.63 -19.30
CA THR A 214 -3.87 -0.42 -18.49
C THR A 214 -3.44 -0.25 -17.04
N THR A 215 -4.41 0.01 -16.17
CA THR A 215 -4.22 -0.03 -14.71
C THR A 215 -4.71 -1.36 -14.18
N ARG A 216 -3.82 -2.09 -13.51
CA ARG A 216 -4.07 -3.43 -12.97
C ARG A 216 -4.11 -3.37 -11.45
N ILE A 217 -5.20 -3.83 -10.87
CA ILE A 217 -5.40 -3.94 -9.42
C ILE A 217 -5.38 -5.42 -9.07
N VAL A 218 -4.54 -5.80 -8.12
CA VAL A 218 -4.47 -7.18 -7.62
C VAL A 218 -4.89 -7.17 -6.16
N LEU A 219 -5.98 -7.86 -5.85
CA LEU A 219 -6.54 -8.00 -4.52
C LEU A 219 -6.44 -9.44 -4.05
N PRO A 220 -6.07 -9.71 -2.78
CA PRO A 220 -6.16 -11.05 -2.23
C PRO A 220 -7.62 -11.51 -2.12
N LEU A 221 -7.87 -12.81 -2.33
CA LEU A 221 -9.22 -13.39 -2.19
C LEU A 221 -9.66 -13.51 -0.71
N THR A 222 -8.72 -13.37 0.23
CA THR A 222 -8.93 -13.60 1.67
C THR A 222 -9.23 -12.31 2.43
N LEU A 223 -9.55 -12.44 3.73
CA LEU A 223 -9.39 -11.35 4.70
C LEU A 223 -8.02 -10.68 4.52
N ALA A 224 -7.92 -9.37 4.79
CA ALA A 224 -6.66 -8.64 4.70
C ALA A 224 -5.64 -9.26 5.67
N ILE A 225 -4.80 -10.16 5.14
CA ILE A 225 -3.68 -10.77 5.83
C ILE A 225 -2.47 -9.91 5.51
N LEU A 226 -1.73 -9.54 6.55
CA LEU A 226 -0.48 -8.81 6.44
C LEU A 226 0.65 -9.74 6.89
N ASP A 227 1.68 -9.87 6.06
CA ASP A 227 2.95 -10.44 6.49
C ASP A 227 3.64 -9.42 7.42
N GLY A 228 3.76 -9.77 8.70
CA GLY A 228 4.25 -8.88 9.74
C GLY A 228 5.44 -9.47 10.49
N MET A 229 6.39 -8.61 10.84
CA MET A 229 7.38 -8.88 11.87
C MET A 229 6.80 -8.48 13.23
N SER A 230 6.61 -9.46 14.11
CA SER A 230 6.19 -9.25 15.49
C SER A 230 7.37 -8.79 16.31
N VAL A 231 7.24 -7.63 16.95
CA VAL A 231 8.31 -6.99 17.72
C VAL A 231 7.81 -6.62 19.11
N LYS A 232 8.69 -6.70 20.09
CA LYS A 232 8.39 -6.35 21.48
C LYS A 232 9.04 -5.01 21.84
N VAL A 233 8.30 -4.20 22.60
CA VAL A 233 8.78 -2.95 23.20
C VAL A 233 8.19 -2.87 24.60
N GLY A 234 9.02 -2.85 25.63
CA GLY A 234 8.58 -3.03 27.02
C GLY A 234 7.82 -4.35 27.15
N ASN A 235 6.55 -4.26 27.57
CA ASN A 235 5.64 -5.41 27.64
C ASN A 235 4.64 -5.48 26.46
N GLU A 236 4.72 -4.55 25.52
CA GLU A 236 3.79 -4.42 24.40
C GLU A 236 4.30 -5.12 23.14
N ILE A 237 3.38 -5.69 22.35
CA ILE A 237 3.69 -6.28 21.05
C ILE A 237 3.16 -5.39 19.92
N PHE A 238 4.05 -5.07 18.99
CA PHE A 238 3.75 -4.36 17.76
C PHE A 238 4.01 -5.25 16.54
N ILE A 239 3.33 -4.96 15.45
CA ILE A 239 3.57 -5.59 14.15
C ILE A 239 4.16 -4.55 13.20
N LEU A 240 5.36 -4.83 12.71
CA LEU A 240 5.99 -4.08 11.62
C LEU A 240 5.65 -4.77 10.28
N PRO A 241 5.02 -4.07 9.31
CA PRO A 241 4.77 -4.67 7.99
C PRO A 241 6.08 -5.07 7.32
N LEU A 242 6.19 -6.34 6.91
CA LEU A 242 7.46 -6.91 6.46
C LEU A 242 7.96 -6.27 5.16
N ASN A 243 7.05 -5.78 4.33
CA ASN A 243 7.37 -5.08 3.07
C ASN A 243 8.14 -3.77 3.26
N PHE A 244 8.19 -3.22 4.48
CA PHE A 244 9.01 -2.05 4.81
C PHE A 244 10.31 -2.40 5.55
N VAL A 245 10.47 -3.66 5.97
CA VAL A 245 11.63 -4.12 6.75
C VAL A 245 12.72 -4.59 5.79
N MET A 246 13.88 -3.92 5.80
CA MET A 246 15.02 -4.26 4.95
C MET A 246 15.96 -5.25 5.64
N GLU A 247 16.40 -4.91 6.85
CA GLU A 247 17.27 -5.75 7.67
C GLU A 247 17.12 -5.35 9.15
N SER A 248 17.59 -6.20 10.05
CA SER A 248 17.67 -5.92 11.48
C SER A 248 19.06 -6.24 12.01
N LEU A 249 19.53 -5.43 12.96
CA LEU A 249 20.85 -5.58 13.57
C LEU A 249 20.84 -5.06 15.01
N GLN A 250 21.78 -5.53 15.82
CA GLN A 250 22.06 -4.95 17.13
C GLN A 250 23.26 -4.00 16.97
N PRO A 251 23.10 -2.68 17.20
CA PRO A 251 24.18 -1.72 17.01
C PRO A 251 25.20 -1.81 18.15
N SER A 252 26.45 -1.49 17.85
CA SER A 252 27.47 -1.23 18.88
C SER A 252 27.46 0.24 19.29
N ASN A 253 28.14 0.58 20.40
CA ASN A 253 28.27 1.99 20.82
C ASN A 253 28.92 2.87 19.74
N ASP A 254 29.87 2.32 18.97
CA ASP A 254 30.57 3.04 17.90
C ASP A 254 29.71 3.30 16.66
N ASP A 255 28.54 2.67 16.60
CA ASP A 255 27.56 2.86 15.53
C ASP A 255 26.53 3.93 15.87
N ILE A 256 26.43 4.35 17.14
CA ILE A 256 25.42 5.32 17.60
C ILE A 256 26.07 6.69 17.74
N TYR A 257 25.49 7.68 17.07
CA TYR A 257 25.95 9.06 17.12
C TYR A 257 24.81 9.96 17.55
N THR A 258 25.11 10.91 18.43
CA THR A 258 24.18 11.98 18.79
C THR A 258 24.60 13.23 18.05
N VAL A 259 23.71 13.75 17.21
CA VAL A 259 23.91 14.99 16.48
C VAL A 259 23.63 16.18 17.42
N GLY A 260 24.18 17.36 17.13
CA GLY A 260 24.16 18.53 18.05
C GLY A 260 22.78 19.00 18.51
N ASN A 261 21.70 18.56 17.88
CA ASN A 261 20.31 18.82 18.25
C ASN A 261 19.69 17.77 19.20
N GLY A 262 20.47 16.79 19.66
CA GLY A 262 20.02 15.70 20.52
C GLY A 262 19.41 14.50 19.77
N GLU A 263 19.33 14.55 18.45
CA GLU A 263 18.84 13.44 17.64
C GLU A 263 19.90 12.34 17.54
N ARG A 264 19.45 11.09 17.69
CA ARG A 264 20.30 9.91 17.55
C ARG A 264 20.25 9.43 16.11
N VAL A 265 21.41 9.12 15.55
CA VAL A 265 21.57 8.45 14.27
C VAL A 265 22.38 7.18 14.47
N VAL A 266 22.09 6.16 13.66
CA VAL A 266 22.85 4.92 13.62
C VAL A 266 23.61 4.81 12.31
N ARG A 267 24.89 4.43 12.37
CA ARG A 267 25.73 4.21 11.21
C ARG A 267 25.61 2.77 10.74
N VAL A 268 25.08 2.56 9.54
CA VAL A 268 24.91 1.24 8.93
C VAL A 268 25.57 1.25 7.56
N ARG A 269 26.58 0.38 7.37
CA ARG A 269 27.34 0.25 6.11
C ARG A 269 27.88 1.60 5.57
N GLY A 270 28.27 2.50 6.47
CA GLY A 270 28.84 3.81 6.14
C GLY A 270 27.81 4.93 5.94
N GLU A 271 26.51 4.64 6.02
CA GLU A 271 25.44 5.63 5.96
C GLU A 271 24.88 5.93 7.35
N TYR A 272 24.49 7.18 7.59
CA TYR A 272 23.88 7.63 8.84
C TYR A 272 22.36 7.66 8.69
N LEU A 273 21.67 6.83 9.46
CA LEU A 273 20.22 6.70 9.43
C LEU A 273 19.61 7.30 10.70
N PRO A 274 18.56 8.14 10.59
CA PRO A 274 17.83 8.64 11.76
C PRO A 274 17.29 7.49 12.60
N LEU A 275 17.54 7.53 13.91
CA LEU A 275 17.08 6.50 14.85
C LEU A 275 15.77 6.95 15.51
N VAL A 276 14.69 6.25 15.20
CA VAL A 276 13.36 6.44 15.79
C VAL A 276 13.14 5.37 16.85
N ALA A 277 12.98 5.76 18.11
CA ALA A 277 12.71 4.82 19.18
C ALA A 277 11.21 4.57 19.31
N LEU A 278 10.79 3.31 19.15
CA LEU A 278 9.37 2.97 19.12
C LEU A 278 8.67 3.24 20.47
N HIS A 279 9.41 3.10 21.57
CA HIS A 279 8.92 3.44 22.90
C HIS A 279 8.66 4.94 23.09
N GLU A 280 9.47 5.82 22.49
CA GLU A 280 9.27 7.27 22.56
C GLU A 280 8.02 7.66 21.76
N VAL A 281 7.83 7.05 20.58
CA VAL A 281 6.69 7.31 19.68
C VAL A 281 5.36 6.94 20.34
N PHE A 282 5.30 5.76 20.96
CA PHE A 282 4.05 5.23 21.53
C PHE A 282 3.94 5.39 23.05
N SER A 283 4.88 6.11 23.67
CA SER A 283 4.92 6.33 25.13
C SER A 283 4.87 5.02 25.92
N VAL A 284 5.68 4.05 25.53
CA VAL A 284 5.72 2.72 26.15
C VAL A 284 6.70 2.72 27.32
N GLU A 285 6.21 2.34 28.50
CA GLU A 285 7.02 2.18 29.71
C GLU A 285 7.85 0.88 29.68
N ASP A 286 8.89 0.80 30.51
CA ASP A 286 9.77 -0.37 30.67
C ASP A 286 10.50 -0.86 29.40
N ALA A 287 10.54 -0.04 28.34
CA ALA A 287 11.26 -0.35 27.13
C ALA A 287 12.78 -0.12 27.25
N ARG A 288 13.57 -0.79 26.40
CA ARG A 288 15.02 -0.55 26.32
C ARG A 288 15.29 0.79 25.66
N THR A 289 15.89 1.71 26.42
CA THR A 289 16.19 3.07 25.97
C THR A 289 17.59 3.20 25.35
N ASP A 290 18.50 2.32 25.74
CA ASP A 290 19.84 2.18 25.16
C ASP A 290 19.77 1.36 23.86
N PRO A 291 20.11 1.94 22.69
CA PRO A 291 20.01 1.22 21.43
C PRO A 291 20.97 0.02 21.35
N THR A 292 22.05 -0.01 22.12
CA THR A 292 22.97 -1.16 22.16
C THR A 292 22.39 -2.38 22.86
N GLN A 293 21.34 -2.19 23.66
CA GLN A 293 20.63 -3.26 24.37
C GLN A 293 19.37 -3.74 23.64
N GLY A 294 18.91 -2.99 22.64
CA GLY A 294 17.77 -3.35 21.79
C GLY A 294 18.20 -3.90 20.43
N ILE A 295 17.23 -4.01 19.54
CA ILE A 295 17.43 -4.34 18.13
C ILE A 295 17.02 -3.12 17.31
N VAL A 296 17.81 -2.80 16.29
CA VAL A 296 17.51 -1.76 15.31
C VAL A 296 17.03 -2.42 14.02
N THR A 297 15.82 -2.07 13.60
CA THR A 297 15.24 -2.50 12.32
C THR A 297 15.38 -1.37 11.30
N ILE A 298 15.98 -1.66 10.15
CA ILE A 298 16.13 -0.71 9.06
C ILE A 298 14.86 -0.75 8.22
N MET A 299 14.16 0.38 8.18
CA MET A 299 12.89 0.56 7.49
C MET A 299 13.09 1.37 6.23
N GLU A 300 12.45 0.97 5.13
CA GLU A 300 12.42 1.74 3.89
C GLU A 300 10.99 2.09 3.50
N THR A 301 10.72 3.38 3.26
CA THR A 301 9.44 3.84 2.73
C THR A 301 9.64 5.12 1.92
N GLU A 302 8.91 5.26 0.82
CA GLU A 302 9.01 6.41 -0.10
C GLU A 302 10.47 6.70 -0.55
N GLY A 303 11.27 5.64 -0.78
CA GLY A 303 12.67 5.73 -1.23
C GLY A 303 13.64 6.26 -0.16
N ARG A 304 13.23 6.32 1.10
CA ARG A 304 14.05 6.78 2.23
C ARG A 304 14.18 5.69 3.28
N ARG A 305 15.37 5.63 3.87
CA ARG A 305 15.71 4.69 4.94
C ARG A 305 15.80 5.40 6.28
N PHE A 306 15.26 4.75 7.31
CA PHE A 306 15.44 5.16 8.70
C PHE A 306 15.56 3.91 9.58
N ALA A 307 16.06 4.10 10.80
CA ALA A 307 16.28 3.03 11.75
C ALA A 307 15.23 3.10 12.86
N MET A 308 14.66 1.96 13.23
CA MET A 308 13.66 1.85 14.29
C MET A 308 14.21 1.01 15.44
N LEU A 309 14.33 1.59 16.64
CA LEU A 309 14.72 0.88 17.85
C LEU A 309 13.53 0.17 18.47
N ILE A 310 13.70 -1.13 18.70
CA ILE A 310 12.78 -2.05 19.37
C ILE A 310 13.56 -2.85 20.43
N ASP A 311 12.86 -3.53 21.34
CA ASP A 311 13.55 -4.33 22.36
C ASP A 311 13.95 -5.69 21.80
N GLU A 312 12.99 -6.40 21.19
CA GLU A 312 13.15 -7.78 20.74
C GLU A 312 12.36 -8.08 19.47
N LEU A 313 12.89 -8.98 18.64
CA LEU A 313 12.18 -9.59 17.51
C LEU A 313 11.55 -10.89 18.00
N VAL A 314 10.22 -10.96 18.00
CA VAL A 314 9.48 -12.15 18.41
C VAL A 314 9.46 -13.16 17.25
N GLY A 315 9.19 -12.70 16.03
CA GLY A 315 9.21 -13.54 14.84
C GLY A 315 8.29 -13.05 13.72
N GLN A 316 8.34 -13.73 12.59
CA GLN A 316 7.49 -13.45 11.43
C GLN A 316 6.18 -14.22 11.54
N GLN A 317 5.06 -13.55 11.28
CA GLN A 317 3.74 -14.19 11.24
C GLN A 317 2.78 -13.45 10.31
N GLN A 318 1.86 -14.21 9.73
CA GLN A 318 0.73 -13.68 8.99
C GLN A 318 -0.37 -13.28 9.96
N VAL A 319 -0.70 -11.99 9.97
CA VAL A 319 -1.69 -11.43 10.89
C VAL A 319 -2.92 -10.93 10.14
N VAL A 320 -4.10 -11.16 10.72
CA VAL A 320 -5.35 -10.64 10.16
C VAL A 320 -5.51 -9.19 10.59
N VAL A 321 -5.57 -8.28 9.62
CA VAL A 321 -5.71 -6.85 9.85
C VAL A 321 -7.15 -6.52 10.24
N LYS A 322 -7.33 -5.90 11.40
CA LYS A 322 -8.61 -5.38 11.89
C LYS A 322 -8.58 -3.86 11.93
N ASN A 323 -9.59 -3.24 11.33
CA ASN A 323 -9.72 -1.78 11.34
C ASN A 323 -10.10 -1.29 12.75
N LEU A 324 -9.39 -0.27 13.24
CA LEU A 324 -9.62 0.38 14.53
C LEU A 324 -10.74 1.45 14.47
N GLU A 325 -11.11 1.91 13.27
CA GLU A 325 -11.97 3.09 13.04
C GLU A 325 -13.40 2.97 13.59
N THR A 326 -13.94 1.75 13.78
CA THR A 326 -15.31 1.59 14.27
C THR A 326 -15.45 1.96 15.75
N ASN A 327 -14.38 1.85 16.54
CA ASN A 327 -14.42 2.00 18.00
C ASN A 327 -13.41 3.02 18.55
N TYR A 328 -12.40 3.40 17.76
CA TYR A 328 -11.28 4.23 18.22
C TYR A 328 -11.05 5.41 17.27
N ARG A 329 -10.64 6.55 17.85
CA ARG A 329 -10.08 7.65 17.05
C ARG A 329 -8.77 7.19 16.41
N LYS A 330 -8.45 7.71 15.22
CA LYS A 330 -7.17 7.46 14.56
C LYS A 330 -6.03 7.73 15.55
N VAL A 331 -5.28 6.68 15.88
CA VAL A 331 -4.06 6.80 16.68
C VAL A 331 -2.92 7.05 15.71
N HIS A 332 -2.22 8.17 15.91
CA HIS A 332 -1.08 8.53 15.06
C HIS A 332 0.01 7.44 15.15
N GLY A 333 0.64 7.12 14.02
CA GLY A 333 1.65 6.05 13.94
C GLY A 333 1.08 4.62 13.87
N ILE A 334 -0.24 4.42 13.93
CA ILE A 334 -0.88 3.10 13.88
C ILE A 334 -1.82 3.02 12.67
N SER A 335 -1.65 1.98 11.86
CA SER A 335 -2.50 1.73 10.68
C SER A 335 -3.71 0.86 11.01
N ALA A 336 -3.55 -0.12 11.89
CA ALA A 336 -4.56 -1.11 12.24
C ALA A 336 -4.16 -1.88 13.51
N ALA A 337 -4.97 -2.87 13.90
CA ALA A 337 -4.62 -3.83 14.94
C ALA A 337 -4.86 -5.26 14.49
N THR A 338 -4.32 -6.22 15.23
CA THR A 338 -4.58 -7.64 15.07
C THR A 338 -4.76 -8.32 16.42
N ILE A 339 -5.28 -9.53 16.41
CA ILE A 339 -5.37 -10.39 17.60
C ILE A 339 -4.37 -11.52 17.41
N LEU A 340 -3.43 -11.64 18.33
CA LEU A 340 -2.40 -12.67 18.31
C LEU A 340 -2.97 -14.03 18.71
N GLY A 341 -2.16 -15.07 18.50
CA GLY A 341 -2.55 -16.45 18.82
C GLY A 341 -2.96 -16.64 20.27
N ASP A 342 -2.40 -15.87 21.20
CA ASP A 342 -2.69 -15.89 22.64
C ASP A 342 -3.95 -15.07 23.04
N GLY A 343 -4.60 -14.42 22.07
CA GLY A 343 -5.76 -13.56 22.28
C GLY A 343 -5.39 -12.11 22.67
N SER A 344 -4.11 -11.79 22.84
CA SER A 344 -3.67 -10.42 23.04
C SER A 344 -3.84 -9.58 21.77
N VAL A 345 -3.90 -8.25 21.94
CA VAL A 345 -4.03 -7.32 20.83
C VAL A 345 -2.64 -6.77 20.50
N ALA A 346 -2.27 -6.80 19.22
CA ALA A 346 -1.05 -6.16 18.73
C ALA A 346 -1.39 -5.05 17.73
N LEU A 347 -0.62 -3.97 17.78
CA LEU A 347 -0.84 -2.77 16.96
C LEU A 347 0.06 -2.81 15.73
N ILE A 348 -0.50 -2.53 14.55
CA ILE A 348 0.21 -2.54 13.27
C ILE A 348 0.74 -1.12 13.00
N VAL A 349 2.06 -0.98 12.95
CA VAL A 349 2.73 0.30 12.82
C VAL A 349 2.56 0.90 11.42
N ASP A 350 2.17 2.17 11.34
CA ASP A 350 2.16 2.95 10.10
C ASP A 350 3.56 3.57 9.86
N VAL A 351 4.40 2.79 9.19
CA VAL A 351 5.80 3.16 8.88
C VAL A 351 5.89 4.47 8.07
N ALA A 352 4.94 4.71 7.16
CA ALA A 352 4.93 5.92 6.34
C ALA A 352 4.56 7.16 7.17
N ALA A 353 3.62 7.04 8.10
CA ALA A 353 3.28 8.11 9.04
C ALA A 353 4.48 8.46 9.94
N LEU A 354 5.17 7.46 10.49
CA LEU A 354 6.34 7.68 11.37
C LEU A 354 7.48 8.39 10.63
N ASN A 355 7.79 7.98 9.39
CA ASN A 355 8.82 8.64 8.59
C ASN A 355 8.50 10.13 8.34
N ARG A 356 7.22 10.48 8.11
CA ARG A 356 6.81 11.88 7.91
C ARG A 356 7.01 12.74 9.16
N GLU A 357 6.83 12.19 10.35
CA GLU A 357 7.05 12.91 11.61
C GLU A 357 8.53 13.18 11.86
N THR A 358 9.39 12.20 11.59
CA THR A 358 10.84 12.41 11.58
C THR A 358 11.19 13.61 10.68
N ARG A 359 10.57 13.71 9.49
CA ARG A 359 10.78 14.89 8.60
C ARG A 359 10.30 16.20 9.21
N ALA A 360 9.14 16.23 9.88
CA ALA A 360 8.60 17.46 10.45
C ALA A 360 9.45 17.99 11.62
N MET A 361 9.95 17.10 12.49
CA MET A 361 10.85 17.49 13.57
C MET A 361 12.20 17.97 13.04
N HIS A 362 12.77 17.29 12.04
CA HIS A 362 14.07 17.66 11.45
C HIS A 362 13.98 18.94 10.59
N GLY A 363 12.90 19.11 9.82
CA GLY A 363 12.70 20.24 8.89
C GLY A 363 12.28 21.56 9.57
N ALA A 364 11.48 21.51 10.64
CA ALA A 364 11.02 22.71 11.35
C ALA A 364 12.14 23.41 12.14
N ARG A 365 13.21 22.69 12.52
CA ARG A 365 14.32 23.25 13.29
C ARG A 365 15.49 23.75 12.44
N ALA A 366 15.76 23.14 11.28
CA ALA A 366 16.75 23.66 10.32
C ALA A 366 16.40 25.06 9.79
N GLY A 367 15.10 25.39 9.66
CA GLY A 367 14.64 26.72 9.28
C GLY A 367 14.80 27.78 10.40
N ALA A 368 14.87 27.36 11.67
CA ALA A 368 15.05 28.28 12.80
C ALA A 368 16.51 28.72 12.99
N GLU A 369 17.49 27.86 12.64
CA GLU A 369 18.91 28.23 12.66
C GLU A 369 19.30 29.18 11.51
N LEU A 370 18.67 29.04 10.34
CA LEU A 370 18.88 29.95 9.20
C LEU A 370 18.22 31.34 9.39
N ALA A 371 17.23 31.45 10.27
CA ALA A 371 16.59 32.73 10.61
C ALA A 371 17.32 33.51 11.73
N MET A 372 18.35 32.92 12.33
CA MET A 372 19.19 33.55 13.37
C MET A 372 20.56 34.04 12.85
N PHE A 373 20.77 34.05 11.53
CA PHE A 373 21.93 34.66 10.88
C PHE A 373 21.54 35.79 9.92
#